data_AF-A0A9E4GDS6-F1
#
_entry.id   AF-A0A9E4GDS6-F1
#
_cell.length_a   1.000
_cell.length_b   1.000
_cell.length_c   1.000
_cell.angle_alpha   90.00
_cell.angle_beta   90.00
_cell.angle_gamma   90.00
#
_symmetry.space_group_name_H-M   'P 1'
#
loop_
_entity.id
_entity.type
_entity.pdbx_description
1 polymer ?
#
loop_
_entity_poly.entity_id
_entity_poly.type
_entity_poly.pdbx_seq_one_letter_code
_entity_poly.pdbx_strand_id
1 'polypeptide(L)'
;MAGLFVQTPSSSCHLFDAGAGVGSLSAAFLERLASGGLDYQHITIDAFERDESLHPYLHKTLEEYGQSLNIVSHVEGGDFIEIAVQSMCGSLFAPALPRYTHALLNPPYKKIRSDSVHRRALRRAGIETVNLYSAFVALSLALLAHRGQLVAIIPRSFCNGPYYRPFREFVLERAAIQHLHLFASRNTAFKDDGVLQENLILRCERGAPQGKRSR
;
A
#
# COMPACT_ATOMS: atom_id res chain seq x y z
N MET A 1 -7.50 9.88 -1.07
CA MET A 1 -6.96 8.50 -1.05
C MET A 1 -7.95 7.54 -0.40
N ALA A 2 -8.23 7.67 0.90
CA ALA A 2 -9.21 6.84 1.61
C ALA A 2 -10.59 6.77 0.92
N GLY A 3 -11.06 7.87 0.31
CA GLY A 3 -12.32 7.93 -0.45
C GLY A 3 -12.42 7.00 -1.68
N LEU A 4 -11.31 6.39 -2.14
CA LEU A 4 -11.34 5.48 -3.28
C LEU A 4 -11.70 4.03 -2.92
N PHE A 5 -11.63 3.65 -1.64
CA PHE A 5 -12.11 2.32 -1.23
C PHE A 5 -13.62 2.20 -1.42
N VAL A 6 -14.09 1.03 -1.81
CA VAL A 6 -15.53 0.74 -1.89
C VAL A 6 -15.90 -0.28 -0.84
N GLN A 7 -17.15 -0.21 -0.37
CA GLN A 7 -17.68 -1.21 0.56
C GLN A 7 -17.55 -2.62 -0.03
N THR A 8 -17.04 -3.56 0.76
CA THR A 8 -17.06 -4.98 0.43
C THR A 8 -18.23 -5.66 1.15
N PRO A 9 -18.71 -6.82 0.70
CA PRO A 9 -19.80 -7.55 1.39
C PRO A 9 -19.42 -8.07 2.79
N SER A 10 -18.15 -8.00 3.17
CA SER A 10 -17.64 -8.43 4.47
C SER A 10 -18.02 -7.42 5.55
N SER A 11 -18.36 -7.89 6.75
CA SER A 11 -18.47 -7.05 7.94
C SER A 11 -17.13 -6.74 8.60
N SER A 12 -16.05 -7.43 8.21
CA SER A 12 -14.70 -7.22 8.73
C SER A 12 -13.77 -6.60 7.68
N CYS A 13 -12.92 -5.69 8.15
CA CYS A 13 -11.86 -5.06 7.39
C CYS A 13 -10.51 -5.37 8.05
N HIS A 14 -9.64 -6.08 7.33
CA HIS A 14 -8.22 -6.17 7.67
C HIS A 14 -7.44 -5.28 6.70
N LEU A 15 -6.98 -4.14 7.20
CA LEU A 15 -6.19 -3.15 6.50
C LEU A 15 -4.72 -3.33 6.89
N PHE A 16 -3.82 -3.07 5.93
CA PHE A 16 -2.45 -2.73 6.28
C PHE A 16 -1.99 -1.44 5.62
N ASP A 17 -1.10 -0.73 6.31
CA ASP A 17 -0.36 0.42 5.80
C ASP A 17 1.12 0.04 5.74
N ALA A 18 1.66 -0.08 4.52
CA ALA A 18 3.00 -0.61 4.28
C ALA A 18 4.14 0.35 4.66
N GLY A 19 3.82 1.61 4.95
CA GLY A 19 4.78 2.65 5.34
C GLY A 19 4.02 3.75 6.07
N ALA A 20 3.61 3.44 7.28
CA ALA A 20 2.58 4.18 7.99
C ALA A 20 3.00 5.59 8.40
N GLY A 21 4.30 5.85 8.59
CA GLY A 21 4.80 7.09 9.14
C GLY A 21 4.14 7.40 10.48
N VAL A 22 3.55 8.59 10.60
CA VAL A 22 2.76 8.99 11.77
C VAL A 22 1.29 8.54 11.71
N GLY A 23 0.89 7.78 10.69
CA GLY A 23 -0.46 7.21 10.58
C GLY A 23 -1.47 8.07 9.83
N SER A 24 -1.05 9.11 9.09
CA SER A 24 -1.99 10.06 8.45
C SER A 24 -2.93 9.40 7.43
N LEU A 25 -2.48 8.38 6.70
CA LEU A 25 -3.35 7.66 5.75
C LEU A 25 -4.32 6.73 6.46
N SER A 26 -3.86 6.00 7.46
CA SER A 26 -4.69 5.17 8.33
C SER A 26 -5.77 6.01 9.01
N ALA A 27 -5.42 7.17 9.59
CA ALA A 27 -6.37 8.11 10.17
C ALA A 27 -7.41 8.56 9.15
N ALA A 28 -7.01 8.94 7.93
CA ALA A 28 -7.97 9.34 6.89
C ALA A 28 -8.93 8.20 6.48
N PHE A 29 -8.50 6.94 6.58
CA PHE A 29 -9.37 5.78 6.34
C PHE A 29 -10.32 5.54 7.51
N LEU A 30 -9.82 5.61 8.75
CA LEU A 30 -10.62 5.49 9.96
C LEU A 30 -11.65 6.61 10.10
N GLU A 31 -11.30 7.84 9.75
CA GLU A 31 -12.23 8.98 9.71
C GLU A 31 -13.39 8.74 8.74
N ARG A 32 -13.09 8.13 7.58
CA ARG A 32 -14.12 7.75 6.62
C ARG A 32 -15.05 6.68 7.17
N LEU A 33 -14.55 5.75 7.98
CA LEU A 33 -15.38 4.76 8.68
C LEU A 33 -16.26 5.43 9.74
N ALA A 34 -15.66 6.27 10.58
CA ALA A 34 -16.37 7.00 11.64
C ALA A 34 -17.48 7.92 11.11
N SER A 35 -17.29 8.48 9.91
CA SER A 35 -18.30 9.31 9.23
C SER A 35 -19.34 8.52 8.42
N GLY A 36 -19.33 7.18 8.49
CA GLY A 36 -20.29 6.30 7.80
C GLY A 36 -20.05 6.14 6.29
N GLY A 37 -18.87 6.52 5.80
CA GLY A 37 -18.49 6.36 4.39
C GLY A 37 -18.12 4.92 3.98
N LEU A 38 -17.99 4.04 4.97
CA LEU A 38 -17.81 2.59 4.90
C LEU A 38 -18.44 1.98 6.16
N ASP A 39 -18.93 0.74 6.07
CA ASP A 39 -19.64 0.05 7.14
C ASP A 39 -18.94 -1.29 7.44
N TYR A 40 -18.01 -1.26 8.41
CA TYR A 40 -17.33 -2.44 8.93
C TYR A 40 -17.50 -2.50 10.45
N GLN A 41 -17.87 -3.68 10.95
CA GLN A 41 -18.09 -3.94 12.37
C GLN A 41 -16.80 -4.30 13.12
N HIS A 42 -15.81 -4.83 12.42
CA HIS A 42 -14.52 -5.22 12.98
C HIS A 42 -13.40 -4.71 12.08
N ILE A 43 -12.50 -3.92 12.64
CA ILE A 43 -11.37 -3.35 11.92
C ILE A 43 -10.08 -3.86 12.55
N THR A 44 -9.22 -4.47 11.75
CA THR A 44 -7.85 -4.78 12.12
C THR A 44 -6.91 -3.98 11.24
N ILE A 45 -5.93 -3.31 11.84
CA ILE A 45 -4.94 -2.50 11.12
C ILE A 45 -3.54 -2.99 11.47
N ASP A 46 -2.79 -3.43 10.47
CA ASP A 46 -1.35 -3.69 10.59
C ASP A 46 -0.59 -2.53 9.95
N ALA A 47 0.07 -1.72 10.78
CA ALA A 47 0.81 -0.54 10.34
C ALA A 47 2.32 -0.83 10.42
N PHE A 48 2.98 -0.84 9.26
CA PHE A 48 4.42 -1.09 9.16
C PHE A 48 5.16 0.23 9.14
N GLU A 49 6.09 0.43 10.08
CA GLU A 49 6.95 1.61 10.11
C GLU A 49 8.36 1.25 10.58
N ARG A 50 9.36 1.54 9.74
CA ARG A 50 10.75 1.20 10.02
C ARG A 50 11.38 2.16 11.04
N ASP A 51 10.95 3.41 11.05
CA ASP A 51 11.45 4.43 11.97
C ASP A 51 10.73 4.35 13.31
N GLU A 52 11.36 3.69 14.29
CA GLU A 52 10.84 3.52 15.64
C GLU A 52 10.54 4.84 16.36
N SER A 53 11.19 5.96 15.95
CA SER A 53 10.90 7.27 16.52
C SER A 53 9.51 7.79 16.18
N LEU A 54 8.88 7.26 15.12
CA LEU A 54 7.52 7.61 14.71
C LEU A 54 6.45 6.77 15.42
N HIS A 55 6.82 5.63 16.01
CA HIS A 55 5.87 4.70 16.63
C HIS A 55 4.98 5.34 17.70
N PRO A 56 5.48 6.19 18.62
CA PRO A 56 4.61 6.83 19.61
C PRO A 56 3.51 7.70 18.99
N TYR A 57 3.82 8.41 17.89
CA TYR A 57 2.85 9.25 17.18
C TYR A 57 1.84 8.40 16.39
N LEU A 58 2.31 7.31 15.78
CA LEU A 58 1.47 6.34 15.08
C LEU A 58 0.48 5.67 16.04
N HIS A 59 0.95 5.18 17.20
CA HIS A 59 0.10 4.59 18.23
C HIS A 59 -0.98 5.58 18.68
N LYS A 60 -0.57 6.80 19.05
CA LYS A 60 -1.51 7.85 19.45
C LYS A 60 -2.59 8.09 18.39
N THR A 61 -2.18 8.20 17.12
CA THR A 61 -3.10 8.43 16.00
C THR A 61 -4.12 7.30 15.84
N LEU A 62 -3.71 6.03 16.00
CA LEU A 62 -4.62 4.89 15.87
C LEU A 62 -5.54 4.73 17.09
N GLU A 63 -5.02 4.99 18.30
CA GLU A 63 -5.77 4.90 19.55
C GLU A 63 -6.92 5.91 19.65
N GLU A 64 -6.78 7.10 19.03
CA GLU A 64 -7.83 8.13 18.98
C GLU A 64 -9.16 7.59 18.39
N TYR A 65 -9.10 6.59 17.51
CA TYR A 65 -10.27 5.97 16.88
C TYR A 65 -10.83 4.77 17.64
N GLY A 66 -10.10 4.22 18.63
CA GLY A 66 -10.53 3.05 19.40
C GLY A 66 -11.76 3.31 20.29
N GLN A 67 -12.12 4.57 20.52
CA GLN A 67 -13.32 4.95 21.29
C GLN A 67 -14.61 4.93 20.46
N SER A 68 -14.51 5.17 19.16
CA SER A 68 -15.67 5.31 18.25
C SER A 68 -15.82 4.11 17.31
N LEU A 69 -14.76 3.34 17.10
CA LEU A 69 -14.71 2.21 16.20
C LEU A 69 -14.18 0.97 16.92
N ASN A 70 -14.67 -0.20 16.53
CA ASN A 70 -14.14 -1.49 17.00
C ASN A 70 -12.85 -1.83 16.23
N ILE A 71 -11.74 -1.22 16.66
CA ILE A 71 -10.43 -1.36 16.02
C ILE A 71 -9.47 -2.19 16.88
N VAL A 72 -8.70 -3.04 16.21
CA VAL A 72 -7.47 -3.65 16.74
C VAL A 72 -6.32 -3.17 15.87
N SER A 73 -5.36 -2.46 16.46
CA SER A 73 -4.19 -1.95 15.74
C SER A 73 -2.91 -2.66 16.18
N HIS A 74 -2.11 -3.07 15.20
CA HIS A 74 -0.77 -3.62 15.37
C HIS A 74 0.22 -2.69 14.68
N VAL A 75 1.23 -2.21 15.42
CA VAL A 75 2.35 -1.46 14.85
C VAL A 75 3.52 -2.42 14.77
N GLU A 76 4.00 -2.67 13.55
CA GLU A 76 5.14 -3.55 13.29
C GLU A 76 6.35 -2.72 12.85
N GLY A 77 7.40 -2.80 13.64
CA GLY A 77 8.70 -2.22 13.31
C GLY A 77 9.43 -3.02 12.23
N GLY A 78 10.33 -2.35 11.51
CA GLY A 78 11.28 -3.00 10.60
C GLY A 78 11.01 -2.76 9.12
N ASP A 79 11.70 -3.52 8.26
CA ASP A 79 11.66 -3.30 6.81
C ASP A 79 10.52 -4.07 6.16
N PHE A 80 9.49 -3.36 5.70
CA PHE A 80 8.33 -3.97 5.03
C PHE A 80 8.71 -4.89 3.86
N ILE A 81 9.76 -4.59 3.07
CA ILE A 81 10.17 -5.47 1.97
C ILE A 81 10.66 -6.81 2.52
N GLU A 82 11.47 -6.78 3.57
CA GLU A 82 12.00 -8.00 4.17
C GLU A 82 10.89 -8.82 4.83
N ILE A 83 10.03 -8.18 5.62
CA ILE A 83 8.90 -8.81 6.31
C ILE A 83 7.95 -9.47 5.29
N ALA A 84 7.52 -8.72 4.28
CA ALA A 84 6.59 -9.22 3.25
C ALA A 84 7.21 -10.39 2.46
N VAL A 85 8.47 -10.29 2.04
CA VAL A 85 9.15 -11.37 1.32
C VAL A 85 9.32 -12.61 2.18
N GLN A 86 9.69 -12.46 3.46
CA GLN A 86 9.83 -13.58 4.39
C GLN A 86 8.49 -14.29 4.60
N SER A 87 7.41 -13.53 4.79
CA SER A 87 6.06 -14.10 4.90
C SER A 87 5.63 -14.84 3.63
N MET A 88 6.01 -14.37 2.44
CA MET A 88 5.61 -14.98 1.17
C MET A 88 6.42 -16.21 0.78
N CYS A 89 7.74 -16.17 1.02
CA CYS A 89 8.66 -17.22 0.56
C CYS A 89 8.85 -18.35 1.60
N GLY A 90 8.31 -18.16 2.81
CA GLY A 90 8.51 -19.07 3.93
C GLY A 90 9.88 -18.84 4.58
N SER A 91 9.87 -18.54 5.87
CA SER A 91 11.03 -18.65 6.75
C SER A 91 10.67 -19.64 7.85
N LEU A 92 11.62 -20.51 8.23
CA LEU A 92 11.44 -21.46 9.35
C LEU A 92 11.11 -20.77 10.68
N PHE A 93 11.39 -19.47 10.80
CA PHE A 93 11.32 -18.72 12.07
C PHE A 93 10.41 -17.49 12.04
N ALA A 94 9.79 -17.13 10.91
CA ALA A 94 8.94 -15.95 10.83
C ALA A 94 7.46 -16.33 10.69
N PRO A 95 6.56 -15.74 11.50
CA PRO A 95 5.13 -15.94 11.32
C PRO A 95 4.71 -15.41 9.93
N ALA A 96 3.79 -16.12 9.29
CA ALA A 96 3.21 -15.64 8.04
C ALA A 96 2.27 -14.46 8.32
N LEU A 97 2.41 -13.39 7.54
CA LEU A 97 1.43 -12.31 7.54
C LEU A 97 0.06 -12.85 7.08
N PRO A 98 -1.03 -12.30 7.63
CA PRO A 98 -2.38 -12.64 7.20
C PRO A 98 -2.65 -12.16 5.77
N ARG A 99 -3.80 -12.57 5.22
CA ARG A 99 -4.29 -12.05 3.95
C ARG A 99 -5.16 -10.83 4.21
N TYR A 100 -4.81 -9.71 3.57
CA TYR A 100 -5.45 -8.43 3.84
C TYR A 100 -6.60 -8.12 2.88
N THR A 101 -7.62 -7.47 3.39
CA THR A 101 -8.74 -6.97 2.57
C THR A 101 -8.42 -5.62 1.93
N HIS A 102 -7.61 -4.79 2.60
CA HIS A 102 -7.28 -3.43 2.18
C HIS A 102 -5.79 -3.16 2.35
N ALA A 103 -5.21 -2.39 1.43
CA ALA A 103 -3.84 -1.92 1.48
C ALA A 103 -3.76 -0.41 1.21
N LEU A 104 -3.10 0.33 2.10
CA LEU A 104 -2.77 1.75 1.96
C LEU A 104 -1.27 1.91 1.75
N LEU A 105 -0.89 2.76 0.79
CA LEU A 105 0.51 2.97 0.47
C LEU A 105 0.82 4.42 0.08
N ASN A 106 1.69 5.07 0.85
CA ASN A 106 2.50 6.20 0.39
C ASN A 106 3.98 5.82 0.46
N PRO A 107 4.45 4.97 -0.46
CA PRO A 107 5.75 4.32 -0.32
C PRO A 107 6.90 5.28 -0.67
N PRO A 108 8.14 5.00 -0.24
CA PRO A 108 9.30 5.82 -0.57
C PRO A 108 9.66 5.76 -2.06
N TYR A 109 10.14 6.87 -2.64
CA TYR A 109 10.39 7.00 -4.09
C TYR A 109 11.84 6.70 -4.52
N LYS A 110 12.67 6.18 -3.61
CA LYS A 110 14.09 5.89 -3.86
C LYS A 110 14.28 4.73 -4.87
N LYS A 111 15.39 4.78 -5.62
CA LYS A 111 15.82 3.68 -6.50
C LYS A 111 16.38 2.52 -5.68
N ILE A 112 16.14 1.29 -6.15
CA ILE A 112 16.73 0.08 -5.59
C ILE A 112 18.07 -0.15 -6.28
N ARG A 113 19.16 -0.21 -5.50
CA ARG A 113 20.47 -0.59 -6.05
C ARG A 113 20.47 -2.07 -6.46
N SER A 114 21.14 -2.38 -7.57
CA SER A 114 21.18 -3.74 -8.14
C SER A 114 21.84 -4.78 -7.24
N ASP A 115 22.74 -4.35 -6.35
CA ASP A 115 23.49 -5.16 -5.39
C ASP A 115 22.84 -5.21 -3.99
N SER A 116 21.68 -4.57 -3.80
CA SER A 116 21.06 -4.42 -2.49
C SER A 116 20.40 -5.71 -1.96
N VAL A 117 20.24 -5.77 -0.64
CA VAL A 117 19.46 -6.82 0.05
C VAL A 117 18.02 -6.85 -0.47
N HIS A 118 17.40 -5.67 -0.66
CA HIS A 118 16.07 -5.55 -1.25
C HIS A 118 15.98 -6.18 -2.64
N ARG A 119 16.97 -5.95 -3.50
CA ARG A 119 16.99 -6.54 -4.86
C ARG A 119 17.04 -8.06 -4.84
N ARG A 120 17.80 -8.65 -3.92
CA ARG A 120 17.85 -10.11 -3.71
C ARG A 120 16.55 -10.64 -3.12
N ALA A 121 15.97 -9.94 -2.14
CA ALA A 121 14.70 -10.31 -1.52
C ALA A 121 13.56 -10.34 -2.54
N LEU A 122 13.41 -9.28 -3.33
CA LEU A 122 12.36 -9.18 -4.35
C LEU A 122 12.49 -10.26 -5.42
N ARG A 123 13.72 -10.59 -5.85
CA ARG A 123 13.97 -11.70 -6.78
C ARG A 123 13.47 -13.04 -6.25
N ARG A 124 13.67 -13.34 -4.96
CA ARG A 124 13.14 -14.56 -4.33
C ARG A 124 11.61 -14.63 -4.39
N ALA A 125 10.94 -13.46 -4.30
CA ALA A 125 9.50 -13.35 -4.44
C ALA A 125 9.01 -13.26 -5.90
N GLY A 126 9.90 -13.42 -6.89
CA GLY A 126 9.56 -13.29 -8.32
C GLY A 126 9.19 -11.86 -8.75
N ILE A 127 9.62 -10.85 -8.00
CA ILE A 127 9.31 -9.43 -8.25
C ILE A 127 10.52 -8.75 -8.90
N GLU A 128 10.33 -8.34 -10.16
CA GLU A 128 11.31 -7.60 -10.94
C GLU A 128 10.96 -6.11 -10.97
N THR A 129 11.65 -5.33 -10.13
CA THR A 129 11.48 -3.87 -10.15
C THR A 129 12.72 -3.13 -9.64
N VAL A 130 12.61 -1.80 -9.66
CA VAL A 130 13.72 -0.85 -9.77
C VAL A 130 13.58 0.34 -8.82
N ASN A 131 12.38 0.59 -8.30
CA ASN A 131 12.10 1.61 -7.30
C ASN A 131 11.36 0.98 -6.11
N LEU A 132 11.57 1.56 -4.92
CA LEU A 132 10.90 1.08 -3.71
C LEU A 132 9.37 1.16 -3.84
N TYR A 133 8.81 2.25 -4.37
CA TYR A 133 7.36 2.37 -4.55
C TYR A 133 6.73 1.19 -5.31
N SER A 134 7.37 0.77 -6.40
CA SER A 134 6.87 -0.34 -7.22
C SER A 134 7.07 -1.70 -6.53
N ALA A 135 8.10 -1.84 -5.69
CA ALA A 135 8.29 -3.02 -4.87
C ALA A 135 7.19 -3.12 -3.80
N PHE A 136 6.89 -2.01 -3.13
CA PHE A 136 5.81 -1.92 -2.15
C PHE A 136 4.47 -2.28 -2.78
N VAL A 137 4.11 -1.69 -3.94
CA VAL A 137 2.86 -2.04 -4.63
C VAL A 137 2.81 -3.52 -5.01
N ALA A 138 3.89 -4.08 -5.55
CA ALA A 138 3.93 -5.48 -5.97
C ALA A 138 3.78 -6.45 -4.77
N LEU A 139 4.49 -6.19 -3.67
CA LEU A 139 4.37 -6.97 -2.43
C LEU A 139 2.99 -6.82 -1.81
N SER A 140 2.45 -5.60 -1.75
CA SER A 140 1.12 -5.35 -1.21
C SER A 140 0.03 -6.07 -2.00
N LEU A 141 0.09 -6.03 -3.34
CA LEU A 141 -0.79 -6.85 -4.18
C LEU A 141 -0.64 -8.34 -3.86
N ALA A 142 0.59 -8.81 -3.65
CA ALA A 142 0.84 -10.21 -3.33
C ALA A 142 0.38 -10.63 -1.92
N LEU A 143 0.22 -9.69 -0.98
CA LEU A 143 -0.31 -9.94 0.37
C LEU A 143 -1.85 -9.87 0.45
N LEU A 144 -2.52 -9.13 -0.44
CA LEU A 144 -3.97 -9.01 -0.44
C LEU A 144 -4.72 -10.36 -0.59
N ALA A 145 -5.89 -10.48 0.02
CA ALA A 145 -6.87 -11.52 -0.28
C ALA A 145 -7.44 -11.36 -1.70
N HIS A 146 -8.08 -12.40 -2.22
CA HIS A 146 -8.86 -12.27 -3.45
C HIS A 146 -9.96 -11.22 -3.26
N ARG A 147 -10.16 -10.35 -4.27
CA ARG A 147 -10.97 -9.11 -4.20
C ARG A 147 -10.48 -8.04 -3.22
N GLY A 148 -9.28 -8.21 -2.65
CA GLY A 148 -8.67 -7.18 -1.81
C GLY A 148 -8.39 -5.89 -2.60
N GLN A 149 -8.51 -4.76 -1.94
CA GLN A 149 -8.35 -3.44 -2.54
C GLN A 149 -7.01 -2.82 -2.16
N LEU A 150 -6.32 -2.24 -3.13
CA LEU A 150 -5.11 -1.46 -2.92
C LEU A 150 -5.35 -0.02 -3.35
N VAL A 151 -4.98 0.94 -2.50
CA VAL A 151 -4.91 2.35 -2.88
C VAL A 151 -3.51 2.88 -2.57
N ALA A 152 -2.83 3.42 -3.60
CA ALA A 152 -1.45 3.90 -3.48
C ALA A 152 -1.27 5.28 -4.10
N ILE A 153 -0.43 6.12 -3.48
CA ILE A 153 0.08 7.36 -4.09
C ILE A 153 1.47 7.05 -4.64
N ILE A 154 1.62 7.03 -5.96
CA ILE A 154 2.88 6.69 -6.62
C ILE A 154 3.21 7.63 -7.78
N PRO A 155 4.49 7.79 -8.17
CA PRO A 155 4.88 8.62 -9.29
C PRO A 155 4.30 8.11 -10.62
N ARG A 156 3.79 9.00 -11.48
CA ARG A 156 3.29 8.66 -12.83
C ARG A 156 4.33 7.98 -13.73
N SER A 157 5.62 8.09 -13.40
CA SER A 157 6.71 7.52 -14.18
C SER A 157 6.55 6.02 -14.48
N PHE A 158 5.85 5.25 -13.63
CA PHE A 158 5.61 3.82 -13.88
C PHE A 158 4.79 3.54 -15.15
N CYS A 159 3.99 4.50 -15.61
CA CYS A 159 3.16 4.35 -16.80
C CYS A 159 3.98 4.30 -18.10
N ASN A 160 5.26 4.70 -18.07
CA ASN A 160 6.05 4.92 -19.28
C ASN A 160 7.24 3.96 -19.42
N GLY A 161 7.67 3.78 -20.66
CA GLY A 161 8.94 3.12 -21.01
C GLY A 161 9.03 1.61 -20.73
N PRO A 162 10.09 0.96 -21.26
CA PRO A 162 10.34 -0.47 -21.06
C PRO A 162 10.78 -0.80 -19.63
N TYR A 163 11.35 0.17 -18.91
CA TYR A 163 11.88 -0.01 -17.56
C TYR A 163 10.83 -0.49 -16.54
N TYR A 164 9.60 0.04 -16.64
CA TYR A 164 8.48 -0.35 -15.77
C TYR A 164 7.57 -1.41 -16.39
N ARG A 165 7.94 -1.97 -17.55
CA ARG A 165 7.13 -3.01 -18.21
C ARG A 165 6.92 -4.23 -17.31
N PRO A 166 7.95 -4.83 -16.68
CA PRO A 166 7.75 -5.98 -15.80
C PRO A 166 6.82 -5.68 -14.62
N PHE A 167 6.92 -4.47 -14.05
CA PHE A 167 6.03 -4.02 -12.98
C PHE A 167 4.58 -3.88 -13.46
N ARG A 168 4.35 -3.27 -14.63
CA ARG A 168 3.00 -3.15 -15.20
C ARG A 168 2.39 -4.51 -15.53
N GLU A 169 3.17 -5.42 -16.10
CA GLU A 169 2.75 -6.81 -16.36
C GLU A 169 2.38 -7.51 -15.05
N PHE A 170 3.24 -7.41 -14.01
CA PHE A 170 2.96 -7.98 -12.69
C PHE A 170 1.63 -7.49 -12.09
N VAL A 171 1.36 -6.18 -12.17
CA VAL A 171 0.11 -5.58 -11.66
C VAL A 171 -1.08 -6.09 -12.45
N LEU A 172 -1.04 -6.03 -13.79
CA LEU A 172 -2.16 -6.39 -14.66
C LEU A 172 -2.48 -7.89 -14.68
N GLU A 173 -1.50 -8.74 -14.38
CA GLU A 173 -1.71 -10.18 -14.19
C GLU A 173 -2.46 -10.51 -12.90
N ARG A 174 -2.35 -9.65 -11.87
CA ARG A 174 -2.82 -9.96 -10.51
C ARG A 174 -4.00 -9.12 -10.06
N ALA A 175 -4.23 -7.97 -10.68
CA ALA A 175 -5.25 -7.03 -10.26
C ALA A 175 -5.81 -6.24 -11.44
N ALA A 176 -7.07 -5.84 -11.32
CA ALA A 176 -7.65 -4.84 -12.20
C ALA A 176 -7.31 -3.44 -11.68
N ILE A 177 -6.85 -2.56 -12.57
CA ILE A 177 -6.79 -1.12 -12.27
C ILE A 177 -8.21 -0.58 -12.33
N GLN A 178 -8.74 -0.12 -11.19
CA GLN A 178 -10.10 0.38 -11.04
C GLN A 178 -10.19 1.91 -11.11
N HIS A 179 -9.13 2.61 -10.71
CA HIS A 179 -9.09 4.07 -10.74
C HIS A 179 -7.66 4.58 -10.88
N LEU A 180 -7.49 5.65 -11.66
CA LEU A 180 -6.25 6.42 -11.78
C LEU A 180 -6.62 7.90 -11.67
N HIS A 181 -6.27 8.52 -10.54
CA HIS A 181 -6.45 9.95 -10.35
C HIS A 181 -5.13 10.67 -10.60
N LEU A 182 -5.09 11.52 -11.63
CA LEU A 182 -3.95 12.38 -11.92
C LEU A 182 -4.11 13.71 -11.18
N PHE A 183 -3.13 14.09 -10.38
CA PHE A 183 -3.09 15.45 -9.85
C PHE A 183 -2.62 16.40 -10.96
N ALA A 184 -3.42 17.43 -11.26
CA ALA A 184 -2.96 18.52 -12.11
C ALA A 184 -1.77 19.21 -11.43
N SER A 185 -0.70 19.51 -12.18
CA SER A 185 0.53 20.08 -11.62
C SER A 185 0.22 21.38 -10.86
N ARG A 186 0.24 21.33 -9.53
CA ARG A 186 0.21 22.53 -8.69
C ARG A 186 1.58 22.73 -8.08
N ASN A 187 2.23 23.75 -8.59
CA ASN A 187 3.65 24.06 -8.53
C ASN A 187 4.11 24.65 -7.18
N THR A 188 3.55 24.21 -6.04
CA THR A 188 3.67 24.99 -4.78
C THR A 188 4.10 24.24 -3.51
N ALA A 189 4.10 22.91 -3.45
CA ALA A 189 4.41 22.21 -2.18
C ALA A 189 5.71 21.36 -2.16
N PHE A 190 6.39 21.15 -3.30
CA PHE A 190 7.54 20.24 -3.40
C PHE A 190 8.77 20.86 -4.11
N LYS A 191 8.96 22.19 -3.99
CA LYS A 191 10.05 22.88 -4.69
C LYS A 191 11.46 22.45 -4.23
N ASP A 192 11.60 21.96 -3.01
CA ASP A 192 12.92 21.68 -2.43
C ASP A 192 13.56 20.36 -2.90
N ASP A 193 12.82 19.49 -3.61
CA ASP A 193 13.34 18.19 -4.08
C ASP A 193 13.69 18.14 -5.59
N GLY A 194 13.59 19.25 -6.32
CA GLY A 194 14.09 19.35 -7.72
C GLY A 194 13.47 18.37 -8.74
N VAL A 195 12.45 17.60 -8.35
CA VAL A 195 11.74 16.66 -9.21
C VAL A 195 10.27 17.05 -9.21
N LEU A 196 9.77 17.54 -10.34
CA LEU A 196 8.34 17.62 -10.64
C LEU A 196 7.78 16.19 -10.65
N GLN A 197 7.40 15.68 -9.48
CA GLN A 197 6.73 14.39 -9.36
C GLN A 197 5.25 14.62 -9.64
N GLU A 198 4.85 14.38 -10.88
CA GLU A 198 3.44 14.13 -11.19
C GLU A 198 3.04 12.83 -10.50
N ASN A 199 2.64 12.90 -9.23
CA ASN A 199 2.10 11.76 -8.51
C ASN A 199 0.68 11.46 -8.99
N LEU A 200 0.26 10.21 -8.85
CA LEU A 200 -1.11 9.78 -9.09
C LEU A 200 -1.61 8.93 -7.94
N ILE A 201 -2.93 8.89 -7.75
CA ILE A 201 -3.56 7.88 -6.88
C ILE A 201 -4.01 6.72 -7.76
N LEU A 202 -3.44 5.55 -7.49
CA LEU A 202 -3.81 4.28 -8.10
C LEU A 202 -4.76 3.52 -7.17
N ARG A 203 -5.88 3.04 -7.71
CA ARG A 203 -6.70 2.00 -7.06
C ARG A 203 -6.68 0.73 -7.88
N CYS A 204 -6.34 -0.38 -7.23
CA CYS A 204 -6.40 -1.72 -7.80
C CYS A 204 -7.29 -2.65 -6.98
N GLU A 205 -7.85 -3.67 -7.63
CA GLU A 205 -8.58 -4.76 -6.97
C GLU A 205 -7.98 -6.10 -7.39
N ARG A 206 -7.50 -6.89 -6.42
CA ARG A 206 -6.82 -8.16 -6.67
C ARG A 206 -7.78 -9.21 -7.20
N GLY A 207 -7.37 -9.91 -8.26
CA GLY A 207 -8.14 -11.00 -8.88
C GLY A 207 -9.41 -10.55 -9.61
N ALA A 208 -9.67 -9.24 -9.68
CA ALA A 208 -10.75 -8.71 -10.50
C ALA A 208 -10.39 -8.76 -11.98
N PRO A 209 -11.36 -8.99 -12.88
CA PRO A 209 -11.13 -8.89 -14.31
C PRO A 209 -10.86 -7.43 -14.68
N GLN A 210 -9.88 -7.20 -15.56
CA GLN A 210 -9.62 -5.86 -16.07
C GLN A 210 -10.86 -5.33 -16.79
N GLY A 211 -11.30 -4.12 -16.44
CA GLY A 211 -12.43 -3.47 -17.09
C GLY A 211 -12.21 -3.33 -18.60
N LYS A 212 -13.30 -3.34 -19.38
CA LYS A 212 -13.24 -3.04 -20.82
C LYS A 212 -12.62 -1.65 -20.99
N ARG A 213 -11.68 -1.51 -21.93
CA ARG A 213 -11.13 -0.19 -22.30
C ARG A 213 -12.31 0.73 -22.64
N SER A 214 -12.51 1.80 -21.86
CA SER A 214 -13.30 2.94 -22.31
C SER A 214 -12.58 3.51 -23.53
N ARG A 215 -13.21 3.39 -24.70
CA ARG A 215 -12.74 4.05 -25.92
C ARG A 215 -13.04 5.54 -25.83
#